data_AF-A0A2G5SZZ3-F1
#
_entry.id   AF-A0A2G5SZZ3-F1
#
_cell.length_a   1.000
_cell.length_b   1.000
_cell.length_c   1.000
_cell.angle_alpha   90.00
_cell.angle_beta   90.00
_cell.angle_gamma   90.00
#
_symmetry.space_group_name_H-M   'P 1'
#
loop_
_entity.id
_entity.type
_entity.pdbx_description
1 polymer ?
#
loop_
_entity_poly.entity_id
_entity_poly.type
_entity_poly.pdbx_seq_one_letter_code
_entity_poly.pdbx_strand_id
1 'polypeptide(L)'
;MRQTPPPPAAAANPRGPQVDLSAVEAARQEHHAARIAHHKVSEKARRLQEKKEGYDENIRGLTESMNAESCPEKKKNLEDCIKKQKKIRSNCLKKVKEAMMMEESARVAMEDDEDQLAFKAISSGACYEDNREWKLRK
;
A
#
# COMPACT_ATOMS: atom_id res chain seq x y z
N MET A 1 -15.85 -73.99 29.00
CA MET A 1 -15.92 -73.03 27.88
C MET A 1 -15.32 -71.71 28.35
N ARG A 2 -14.17 -71.31 27.81
CA ARG A 2 -13.49 -70.06 28.22
C ARG A 2 -13.95 -68.94 27.27
N GLN A 3 -14.66 -67.96 27.82
CA GLN A 3 -15.07 -66.76 27.07
C GLN A 3 -13.84 -65.90 26.80
N THR A 4 -13.58 -65.60 25.53
CA THR A 4 -12.59 -64.60 25.11
C THR A 4 -13.10 -63.21 25.43
N PRO A 5 -12.27 -62.31 26.00
CA PRO A 5 -12.66 -60.93 26.25
C PRO A 5 -12.84 -60.17 24.92
N PRO A 6 -13.75 -59.18 24.87
CA PRO A 6 -13.95 -58.37 23.67
C PRO A 6 -12.70 -57.51 23.39
N PRO A 7 -12.43 -57.18 22.12
CA PRO A 7 -11.30 -56.32 21.76
C PRO A 7 -11.46 -54.93 22.37
N PRO A 8 -10.35 -54.25 22.74
CA PRO A 8 -10.41 -52.90 23.28
C PRO A 8 -11.02 -51.96 22.24
N ALA A 9 -11.97 -51.13 22.69
CA ALA A 9 -12.56 -50.08 21.88
C ALA A 9 -11.45 -49.20 21.31
N ALA A 10 -11.41 -49.05 19.98
CA ALA A 10 -10.54 -48.09 19.33
C ALA A 10 -10.79 -46.72 19.95
N ALA A 11 -9.78 -46.17 20.64
CA ALA A 11 -9.85 -44.83 21.18
C ALA A 11 -10.09 -43.88 20.01
N ALA A 12 -11.33 -43.37 19.89
CA ALA A 12 -11.65 -42.29 18.98
C ALA A 12 -10.78 -41.11 19.38
N ASN A 13 -9.77 -40.80 18.56
CA ASN A 13 -8.91 -39.66 18.76
C ASN A 13 -9.80 -38.40 18.63
N PRO A 14 -10.10 -37.65 19.71
CA PRO A 14 -11.12 -36.60 19.68
C PRO A 14 -10.61 -35.31 19.01
N ARG A 15 -9.34 -35.29 18.58
CA ARG A 15 -8.75 -34.19 17.85
C ARG A 15 -8.89 -34.47 16.37
N GLY A 16 -9.87 -33.82 15.75
CA GLY A 16 -9.84 -33.59 14.30
C GLY A 16 -8.49 -32.97 13.89
N PRO A 17 -8.14 -32.98 12.60
CA PRO A 17 -6.85 -32.47 12.13
C PRO A 17 -6.59 -31.08 12.71
N GLN A 18 -5.53 -30.98 13.52
CA GLN A 18 -5.14 -29.73 14.15
C GLN A 18 -4.57 -28.84 13.05
N VAL A 19 -5.34 -27.85 12.63
CA VAL A 19 -4.94 -26.91 11.58
C VAL A 19 -3.90 -25.97 12.18
N ASP A 20 -2.68 -25.99 11.62
CA ASP A 20 -1.63 -25.04 11.99
C ASP A 20 -1.91 -23.69 11.31
N LEU A 21 -2.40 -22.72 12.09
CA LEU A 21 -2.75 -21.38 11.63
C LEU A 21 -1.56 -20.41 11.63
N SER A 22 -0.39 -20.81 12.13
CA SER A 22 0.76 -19.92 12.31
C SER A 22 1.22 -19.26 10.99
N ALA A 23 1.18 -20.02 9.89
CA ALA A 23 1.53 -19.51 8.56
C ALA A 23 0.53 -18.45 8.04
N VAL A 24 -0.75 -18.58 8.38
CA VAL A 24 -1.81 -17.63 8.01
C VAL A 24 -1.70 -16.37 8.86
N GLU A 25 -1.40 -16.50 10.16
CA GLU A 25 -1.16 -15.36 11.04
C GLU A 25 0.09 -14.57 10.64
N ALA A 26 1.18 -15.26 10.29
CA ALA A 26 2.39 -14.61 9.78
C ALA A 26 2.11 -13.82 8.48
N ALA A 27 1.43 -14.44 7.51
CA ALA A 27 1.04 -13.76 6.26
C ALA A 27 0.11 -12.56 6.52
N ARG A 28 -0.76 -12.64 7.52
CA ARG A 28 -1.63 -11.53 7.91
C ARG A 28 -0.84 -10.36 8.48
N GLN A 29 0.21 -10.64 9.27
CA GLN A 29 1.09 -9.61 9.81
C GLN A 29 1.92 -8.95 8.70
N GLU A 30 2.43 -9.75 7.75
CA GLU A 30 3.15 -9.28 6.56
C GLU A 30 2.28 -8.34 5.72
N HIS A 31 1.08 -8.79 5.31
CA HIS A 31 0.14 -7.97 4.55
C HIS A 31 -0.26 -6.68 5.31
N HIS A 32 -0.45 -6.75 6.63
CA HIS A 32 -0.72 -5.57 7.44
C HIS A 32 0.43 -4.56 7.41
N ALA A 33 1.67 -5.03 7.51
CA ALA A 33 2.85 -4.19 7.40
C ALA A 33 2.98 -3.56 6.01
N ALA A 34 2.73 -4.33 4.94
CA ALA A 34 2.73 -3.84 3.56
C ALA A 34 1.70 -2.72 3.36
N ARG A 35 0.48 -2.90 3.88
CA ARG A 35 -0.57 -1.87 3.83
C ARG A 35 -0.18 -0.57 4.54
N ILE A 36 0.46 -0.67 5.70
CA ILE A 36 0.99 0.51 6.42
C ILE A 36 2.09 1.20 5.59
N ALA A 37 2.98 0.42 4.98
CA ALA A 37 4.06 0.95 4.14
C ALA A 37 3.50 1.66 2.90
N HIS A 38 2.58 1.03 2.17
CA HIS A 38 1.87 1.63 1.04
C HIS A 38 1.19 2.95 1.44
N HIS A 39 0.45 2.97 2.54
CA HIS A 39 -0.20 4.20 3.01
C HIS A 39 0.79 5.33 3.28
N LYS A 40 1.94 5.05 3.93
CA LYS A 40 2.98 6.07 4.18
C LYS A 40 3.57 6.62 2.89
N VAL A 41 3.80 5.76 1.89
CA VAL A 41 4.37 6.18 0.61
C VAL A 41 3.34 6.99 -0.20
N SER A 42 2.08 6.55 -0.21
CA SER A 42 0.96 7.26 -0.85
C SER A 42 0.77 8.67 -0.28
N GLU A 43 0.78 8.81 1.06
CA GLU A 43 0.73 10.13 1.73
C GLU A 43 1.89 11.04 1.32
N LYS A 44 3.09 10.48 1.16
CA LYS A 44 4.27 11.23 0.70
C LYS A 44 4.13 11.65 -0.77
N ALA A 45 3.62 10.78 -1.63
CA ALA A 45 3.35 11.07 -3.03
C ALA A 45 2.32 12.21 -3.16
N ARG A 46 1.22 12.13 -2.40
CA ARG A 46 0.19 13.18 -2.35
C ARG A 46 0.75 14.55 -1.95
N ARG A 47 1.51 14.63 -0.86
CA ARG A 47 2.11 15.91 -0.40
C ARG A 47 3.07 16.50 -1.44
N LEU A 48 3.82 15.66 -2.16
CA LEU A 48 4.71 16.12 -3.23
C LEU A 48 3.92 16.62 -4.44
N GLN A 49 2.80 15.97 -4.76
CA GLN A 49 1.89 16.40 -5.82
C GLN A 49 1.27 17.76 -5.50
N GLU A 50 0.72 17.94 -4.30
CA GLU A 50 0.18 19.22 -3.80
C GLU A 50 1.25 20.33 -3.87
N LYS A 51 2.49 20.02 -3.45
CA LYS A 51 3.60 20.96 -3.52
C LYS A 51 3.95 21.36 -4.96
N LYS A 52 3.91 20.40 -5.89
CA LYS A 52 4.11 20.67 -7.33
C LYS A 52 3.02 21.58 -7.87
N GLU A 53 1.77 21.37 -7.47
CA GLU A 53 0.64 22.22 -7.87
C GLU A 53 0.82 23.64 -7.35
N GLY A 54 1.21 23.82 -6.08
CA GLY A 54 1.53 25.15 -5.54
C GLY A 54 2.65 25.88 -6.30
N TYR A 55 3.66 25.15 -6.82
CA TYR A 55 4.67 25.77 -7.69
C TYR A 55 4.11 26.16 -9.07
N ASP A 56 3.21 25.35 -9.64
CA ASP A 56 2.56 25.66 -10.92
C ASP A 56 1.69 26.91 -10.81
N GLU A 57 0.94 27.04 -9.71
CA GLU A 57 0.11 28.21 -9.43
C GLU A 57 0.96 29.47 -9.23
N ASN A 58 2.06 29.37 -8.50
CA ASN A 58 2.95 30.51 -8.28
C ASN A 58 3.63 30.97 -9.59
N ILE A 59 4.06 30.03 -10.44
CA ILE A 59 4.60 30.36 -11.77
C ILE A 59 3.55 31.06 -12.62
N ARG A 60 2.30 30.58 -12.59
CA ARG A 60 1.18 31.20 -13.30
C ARG A 60 0.94 32.64 -12.83
N GLY A 61 0.82 32.86 -11.51
CA GLY A 61 0.61 34.19 -10.93
C GLY A 61 1.76 35.16 -11.20
N LEU A 62 3.02 34.70 -11.15
CA LEU A 62 4.18 35.51 -11.54
C LEU A 62 4.15 35.85 -13.03
N THR A 63 3.72 34.93 -13.88
CA THR A 63 3.61 35.15 -15.33
C THR A 63 2.52 36.19 -15.64
N GLU A 64 1.38 36.10 -14.98
CA GLU A 64 0.30 37.10 -15.09
C GLU A 64 0.77 38.48 -14.62
N SER A 65 1.48 38.54 -13.49
CA SER A 65 2.07 39.78 -12.96
C SER A 65 3.08 40.39 -13.93
N MET A 66 3.93 39.57 -14.55
CA MET A 66 4.91 40.00 -15.54
C MET A 66 4.24 40.55 -16.81
N ASN A 67 3.12 39.97 -17.22
CA ASN A 67 2.36 40.42 -18.39
C ASN A 67 1.67 41.77 -18.14
N ALA A 68 1.19 42.01 -16.91
CA ALA A 68 0.57 43.27 -16.51
C ALA A 68 1.57 44.39 -16.18
N GLU A 69 2.80 44.04 -15.80
CA GLU A 69 3.84 45.01 -15.49
C GLU A 69 4.22 45.83 -16.73
N SER A 70 4.54 47.11 -16.54
CA SER A 70 4.97 48.02 -17.62
C SER A 70 6.43 48.45 -17.45
N CYS A 71 6.95 48.42 -16.23
CA CYS A 71 8.35 48.75 -15.93
C CYS A 71 9.30 47.63 -16.40
N PRO A 72 10.27 47.91 -17.30
CA PRO A 72 11.21 46.92 -17.80
C PRO A 72 12.06 46.27 -16.71
N GLU A 73 12.48 47.03 -15.70
CA GLU A 73 13.31 46.53 -14.61
C GLU A 73 12.55 45.56 -13.70
N LYS A 74 11.28 45.87 -13.39
CA LYS A 74 10.39 44.97 -12.65
C LYS A 74 10.05 43.71 -13.45
N LYS A 75 9.84 43.83 -14.77
CA LYS A 75 9.66 42.66 -15.65
C LYS A 75 10.86 41.71 -15.59
N LYS A 76 12.08 42.25 -15.67
CA LYS A 76 13.30 41.45 -15.59
C LYS A 76 13.41 40.70 -14.25
N ASN A 77 13.09 41.38 -13.15
CA ASN A 77 13.07 40.76 -11.82
C ASN A 77 12.03 39.63 -11.74
N LEU A 78 10.83 39.82 -12.30
CA LEU A 78 9.80 38.78 -12.37
C LEU A 78 10.23 37.60 -13.24
N GLU A 79 10.88 37.86 -14.37
CA GLU A 79 11.41 36.81 -15.26
C GLU A 79 12.45 35.94 -14.52
N ASP A 80 13.36 36.55 -13.76
CA ASP A 80 14.34 35.83 -12.95
C ASP A 80 13.68 35.02 -11.83
N CYS A 81 12.63 35.54 -11.20
CA CYS A 81 11.81 34.82 -10.23
C CYS A 81 11.13 33.60 -10.87
N ILE A 82 10.52 33.76 -12.05
CA ILE A 82 9.89 32.67 -12.81
C ILE A 82 10.93 31.60 -13.16
N LYS A 83 12.14 31.98 -13.62
CA LYS A 83 13.23 31.04 -13.92
C LYS A 83 13.63 30.24 -12.68
N LYS A 84 13.77 30.89 -11.52
CA LYS A 84 14.05 30.21 -10.24
C LYS A 84 12.95 29.24 -9.86
N GLN A 85 11.68 29.64 -9.95
CA GLN A 85 10.54 28.77 -9.65
C GLN A 85 10.46 27.57 -10.59
N LYS A 86 10.69 27.76 -11.90
CA LYS A 86 10.75 26.66 -12.88
C LYS A 86 11.83 25.62 -12.52
N LYS A 87 13.00 26.06 -12.03
CA LYS A 87 14.06 25.15 -11.58
C LYS A 87 13.64 24.36 -10.33
N ILE A 88 13.03 25.02 -9.36
CA ILE A 88 12.51 24.37 -8.13
C ILE A 88 11.42 23.36 -8.49
N ARG A 89 10.46 23.76 -9.34
CA ARG A 89 9.40 22.90 -9.86
C ARG A 89 9.95 21.66 -10.55
N SER A 90 10.99 21.80 -11.39
CA SER A 90 11.62 20.66 -12.06
C SER A 90 12.19 19.64 -11.07
N ASN A 91 12.87 20.11 -10.02
CA ASN A 91 13.35 19.24 -8.94
C ASN A 91 12.18 18.59 -8.17
N CYS A 92 11.08 19.32 -7.94
CA CYS A 92 9.88 18.78 -7.32
C CYS A 92 9.25 17.67 -8.19
N LEU A 93 9.19 17.88 -9.51
CA LEU A 93 8.62 16.93 -10.46
C LEU A 93 9.39 15.60 -10.48
N LYS A 94 10.74 15.64 -10.36
CA LYS A 94 11.55 14.42 -10.22
C LYS A 94 11.16 13.63 -8.98
N LYS A 95 11.04 14.32 -7.83
CA LYS A 95 10.63 13.70 -6.56
C LYS A 95 9.21 13.14 -6.60
N VAL A 96 8.29 13.82 -7.28
CA VAL A 96 6.93 13.32 -7.51
C VAL A 96 6.98 12.01 -8.28
N LYS A 97 7.72 11.95 -9.40
CA LYS A 97 7.86 10.72 -10.19
C LYS A 97 8.45 9.56 -9.38
N GLU A 98 9.51 9.82 -8.63
CA GLU A 98 10.11 8.83 -7.72
C GLU A 98 9.10 8.34 -6.68
N ALA A 99 8.31 9.25 -6.10
CA ALA A 99 7.30 8.90 -5.11
C ALA A 99 6.17 8.06 -5.70
N MET A 100 5.68 8.38 -6.91
CA MET A 100 4.67 7.59 -7.61
C MET A 100 5.18 6.19 -7.96
N MET A 101 6.44 6.05 -8.39
CA MET A 101 7.03 4.73 -8.64
C MET A 101 7.13 3.91 -7.34
N MET A 102 7.54 4.53 -6.24
CA MET A 102 7.58 3.86 -4.94
C MET A 102 6.18 3.47 -4.43
N GLU A 103 5.18 4.33 -4.64
CA GLU A 103 3.78 4.03 -4.29
C GLU A 103 3.27 2.83 -5.07
N GLU A 104 3.52 2.81 -6.38
CA GLU A 104 3.14 1.70 -7.25
C GLU A 104 3.83 0.39 -6.85
N SER A 105 5.14 0.42 -6.59
CA SER A 105 5.85 -0.76 -6.08
C SER A 105 5.28 -1.25 -4.74
N ALA A 106 4.92 -0.33 -3.83
CA ALA A 106 4.35 -0.68 -2.54
C ALA A 106 2.91 -1.22 -2.67
N ARG A 107 2.14 -0.72 -3.64
CA ARG A 107 0.80 -1.23 -3.98
C ARG A 107 0.89 -2.67 -4.48
N VAL A 108 1.77 -2.93 -5.45
CA VAL A 108 1.98 -4.27 -6.01
C VAL A 108 2.41 -5.26 -4.91
N ALA A 109 3.39 -4.88 -4.07
CA ALA A 109 3.82 -5.76 -2.96
C ALA A 109 2.69 -6.06 -1.96
N MET A 110 1.83 -5.08 -1.67
CA MET A 110 0.66 -5.28 -0.83
C MET A 110 -0.36 -6.22 -1.48
N GLU A 111 -0.60 -6.12 -2.79
CA GLU A 111 -1.47 -7.01 -3.55
C GLU A 111 -0.92 -8.45 -3.57
N ASP A 112 0.38 -8.62 -3.80
CA ASP A 112 1.05 -9.93 -3.75
C ASP A 112 0.92 -10.59 -2.35
N ASP A 113 1.09 -9.81 -1.28
CA ASP A 113 0.92 -10.29 0.10
C ASP A 113 -0.55 -10.65 0.40
N GLU A 114 -1.51 -9.92 -0.15
CA GLU A 114 -2.95 -10.22 -0.04
C GLU A 114 -3.28 -11.55 -0.73
N ASP A 115 -2.79 -11.75 -1.95
CA ASP A 115 -2.94 -13.00 -2.69
C ASP A 115 -2.29 -14.18 -1.96
N GLN A 116 -1.10 -13.98 -1.39
CA GLN A 116 -0.41 -15.00 -0.63
C GLN A 116 -1.17 -15.36 0.67
N LEU A 117 -1.72 -14.36 1.35
CA LEU A 117 -2.57 -14.57 2.53
C LEU A 117 -3.81 -15.39 2.16
N ALA A 118 -4.50 -15.03 1.08
CA ALA A 118 -5.67 -15.76 0.60
C ALA A 118 -5.32 -17.22 0.26
N PHE A 119 -4.22 -17.45 -0.47
CA PHE A 119 -3.75 -18.78 -0.81
C PHE A 119 -3.42 -19.62 0.43
N LYS A 120 -2.67 -19.07 1.39
CA LYS A 120 -2.32 -19.76 2.66
C LYS A 120 -3.58 -20.08 3.47
N ALA A 121 -4.55 -19.17 3.51
CA ALA A 121 -5.78 -19.37 4.27
C ALA A 121 -6.68 -20.46 3.67
N ILE A 122 -6.76 -20.54 2.33
CA ILE A 122 -7.49 -21.60 1.61
C ILE A 122 -6.77 -22.96 1.76
N SER A 123 -5.46 -23.01 1.48
CA SER A 123 -4.69 -24.26 1.43
C SER A 123 -4.48 -24.93 2.78
N SER A 124 -4.46 -24.17 3.87
CA SER A 124 -4.31 -24.71 5.23
C SER A 124 -5.60 -25.31 5.80
N GLY A 125 -6.76 -25.11 5.15
CA GLY A 125 -8.06 -25.42 5.77
C GLY A 125 -8.43 -24.45 6.90
N ALA A 126 -7.67 -23.36 7.05
CA ALA A 126 -7.96 -22.25 7.95
C ALA A 126 -9.24 -21.53 7.56
N CYS A 127 -9.67 -21.61 6.31
CA CYS A 127 -10.96 -21.09 5.86
C CYS A 127 -11.99 -22.21 5.70
N TYR A 128 -13.25 -21.89 6.01
CA TYR A 128 -14.42 -22.68 5.64
C TYR A 128 -15.44 -21.77 4.97
N GLU A 129 -16.14 -22.30 3.99
CA GLU A 129 -17.26 -21.60 3.37
C GLU A 129 -18.50 -21.78 4.26
N ASP A 130 -19.13 -20.66 4.65
CA ASP A 130 -20.38 -20.62 5.40
C ASP A 130 -21.29 -19.58 4.73
N ASN A 131 -22.46 -20.00 4.23
CA ASN A 131 -23.38 -19.16 3.47
C ASN A 131 -22.74 -18.39 2.30
N ARG A 132 -21.85 -19.04 1.52
CA ARG A 132 -21.09 -18.44 0.41
C ARG A 132 -20.10 -17.34 0.81
N GLU A 133 -19.83 -17.18 2.11
CA GLU A 133 -18.75 -16.35 2.63
C GLU A 133 -17.63 -17.23 3.19
N TRP A 134 -16.39 -16.91 2.85
CA TRP A 134 -15.22 -17.58 3.42
C TRP A 134 -14.92 -17.03 4.81
N LYS A 135 -14.96 -17.89 5.82
CA LYS A 135 -14.68 -17.55 7.23
C LYS A 135 -13.43 -18.24 7.72
N LEU A 136 -12.62 -17.54 8.53
CA LEU A 136 -11.51 -18.18 9.25
C LEU A 136 -12.04 -19.08 10.38
N ARG A 137 -11.50 -20.29 10.48
CA ARG A 137 -11.55 -21.14 11.67
C ARG A 137 -10.73 -20.46 12.77
N LYS A 138 -11.32 -20.33 13.95
CA LYS A 138 -10.64 -19.84 15.16
C LYS A 138 -9.98 -20.99 15.90
#